data_AF-A0A166WMX0-F1
#
_entry.id   AF-A0A166WMX0-F1
#
_cell.length_a   1.000
_cell.length_b   1.000
_cell.length_c   1.000
_cell.angle_alpha   90.00
_cell.angle_beta   90.00
_cell.angle_gamma   90.00
#
_symmetry.space_group_name_H-M   'P 1'
#
loop_
_entity.id
_entity.type
_entity.pdbx_description
1 polymer ?
#
loop_
_entity_poly.entity_id
_entity_poly.type
_entity_poly.pdbx_seq_one_letter_code
_entity_poly.pdbx_strand_id
1 'polypeptide(L)'
;MGNGGVNSIAAGALASLAAVMTFENLKTNVRVNEIHLSHIVTYDSEIEEKGAAAVGAKASEFARVYEEILRREDIRASRISVADDNDISELRIEEKLPSSKYLDLVKKDEKDLTDADRRALSEIAAVFSL
;
A
#
# COMPACT_ATOMS: atom_id res chain seq x y z
N MET A 1 -9.99 -21.35 16.61
CA MET A 1 -10.12 -20.39 15.49
C MET A 1 -9.64 -21.08 14.22
N GLY A 2 -10.39 -21.05 13.12
CA GLY A 2 -9.92 -21.61 11.85
C GLY A 2 -8.82 -20.75 11.22
N ASN A 3 -8.11 -21.27 10.21
CA ASN A 3 -7.03 -20.56 9.51
C ASN A 3 -7.45 -19.15 9.02
N GLY A 4 -8.70 -18.97 8.60
CA GLY A 4 -9.23 -17.67 8.20
C GLY A 4 -9.21 -16.62 9.32
N GLY A 5 -9.46 -17.00 10.58
CA GLY A 5 -9.43 -16.07 11.71
C GLY A 5 -8.03 -15.53 12.01
N VAL A 6 -7.01 -16.39 11.93
CA VAL A 6 -5.61 -16.00 12.13
C VAL A 6 -5.14 -15.08 11.01
N ASN A 7 -5.49 -15.40 9.76
CA ASN A 7 -5.16 -14.59 8.60
C ASN A 7 -5.81 -13.19 8.68
N SER A 8 -7.08 -13.09 9.08
CA SER A 8 -7.76 -11.80 9.20
C SER A 8 -7.18 -10.92 10.30
N ILE A 9 -6.77 -11.49 11.44
CA ILE A 9 -6.11 -10.73 12.52
C ILE A 9 -4.76 -10.18 12.05
N ALA A 10 -3.94 -11.03 11.44
CA ALA A 10 -2.65 -10.63 10.90
C ALA A 10 -2.79 -9.56 9.80
N ALA A 11 -3.74 -9.75 8.88
CA ALA A 11 -4.04 -8.79 7.82
C ALA A 11 -4.50 -7.43 8.38
N GLY A 12 -5.36 -7.42 9.40
CA GLY A 12 -5.78 -6.18 10.06
C GLY A 12 -4.63 -5.45 10.76
N ALA A 13 -3.75 -6.19 11.44
CA ALA A 13 -2.56 -5.61 12.07
C ALA A 13 -1.58 -5.03 11.02
N LEU A 14 -1.34 -5.76 9.93
CA LEU A 14 -0.50 -5.31 8.82
C LEU A 14 -1.09 -4.07 8.14
N ALA A 15 -2.41 -4.01 7.95
CA ALA A 15 -3.09 -2.87 7.34
C ALA A 15 -2.90 -1.59 8.15
N SER A 16 -2.93 -1.67 9.49
CA SER A 16 -2.66 -0.55 10.39
C SER A 16 -1.19 -0.15 10.40
N LEU A 17 -0.29 -1.15 10.45
CA LEU A 17 1.15 -0.92 10.38
C LEU A 17 1.54 -0.23 9.06
N ALA A 18 0.96 -0.67 7.93
CA ALA A 18 1.21 -0.07 6.62
C ALA A 18 0.84 1.41 6.56
N ALA A 19 -0.22 1.84 7.24
CA ALA A 19 -0.59 3.26 7.31
C ALA A 19 0.50 4.09 8.03
N VAL A 20 0.99 3.60 9.16
CA VAL A 20 2.07 4.28 9.93
C VAL A 20 3.37 4.27 9.15
N MET A 21 3.79 3.12 8.62
CA MET A 21 5.01 3.01 7.81
C MET A 21 4.98 3.96 6.60
N THR A 22 3.81 4.08 5.97
CA THR A 22 3.59 4.99 4.87
C THR A 22 3.77 6.44 5.29
N PHE A 23 3.15 6.85 6.40
CA PHE A 23 3.24 8.20 6.92
C PHE A 23 4.67 8.58 7.31
N GLU A 24 5.35 7.74 8.10
CA GLU A 24 6.72 7.97 8.57
C GLU A 24 7.72 8.05 7.40
N ASN A 25 7.46 7.34 6.32
CA ASN A 25 8.32 7.37 5.14
C ASN A 25 7.95 8.46 4.15
N LEU A 26 6.94 9.32 4.33
CA LEU A 26 6.51 10.29 3.30
C LEU A 26 7.64 11.17 2.77
N LYS A 27 8.60 11.56 3.63
CA LYS A 27 9.73 12.43 3.28
C LYS A 27 11.05 11.70 3.03
N THR A 28 11.02 10.37 2.93
CA THR A 28 12.21 9.55 2.64
C THR A 28 12.24 9.13 1.18
N ASN A 29 13.35 8.55 0.73
CA ASN A 29 13.45 7.93 -0.58
C ASN A 29 12.82 6.51 -0.63
N VAL A 30 12.21 6.05 0.46
CA VAL A 30 11.59 4.72 0.55
C VAL A 30 10.09 4.83 0.29
N ARG A 31 9.59 4.14 -0.73
CA ARG A 31 8.15 4.03 -1.01
C ARG A 31 7.58 2.85 -0.22
N VAL A 32 6.50 3.11 0.52
CA VAL A 32 5.74 2.08 1.22
C VAL A 32 4.35 2.04 0.61
N ASN A 33 3.91 0.83 0.29
CA ASN A 33 2.59 0.53 -0.25
C ASN A 33 2.05 -0.74 0.42
N GLU A 34 0.73 -0.87 0.47
CA GLU A 34 0.05 -2.09 0.92
C GLU A 34 -0.54 -2.80 -0.29
N ILE A 35 -0.37 -4.12 -0.39
CA ILE A 35 -1.13 -4.94 -1.33
C ILE A 35 -2.20 -5.70 -0.55
N HIS A 36 -3.46 -5.49 -0.93
CA HIS A 36 -4.61 -6.18 -0.36
C HIS A 36 -5.05 -7.31 -1.30
N LEU A 37 -4.78 -8.55 -0.88
CA LEU A 37 -5.09 -9.75 -1.65
C LEU A 37 -6.41 -10.36 -1.18
N SER A 38 -7.31 -10.65 -2.13
CA SER A 38 -8.57 -11.37 -1.83
C SER A 38 -8.50 -12.88 -2.08
N HIS A 39 -7.42 -13.37 -2.66
CA HIS A 39 -7.20 -14.78 -2.95
C HIS A 39 -5.81 -15.24 -2.50
N ILE A 40 -5.61 -16.56 -2.45
CA ILE A 40 -4.33 -17.18 -2.10
C ILE A 40 -3.41 -17.11 -3.32
N VAL A 41 -2.14 -16.79 -3.11
CA VAL A 41 -1.09 -16.93 -4.13
C VAL A 41 -0.21 -18.11 -3.73
N THR A 42 0.02 -19.05 -4.64
CA THR A 42 0.88 -20.21 -4.38
C THR A 42 1.79 -20.53 -5.56
N TYR A 43 2.69 -21.50 -5.38
CA TYR A 43 3.62 -21.96 -6.40
C TYR A 43 2.87 -22.47 -7.63
N ASP A 44 3.38 -22.11 -8.81
CA ASP A 44 2.85 -22.53 -10.09
C ASP A 44 2.67 -24.05 -10.19
N SER A 45 3.64 -24.81 -9.69
CA SER A 45 3.59 -26.28 -9.69
C SER A 45 2.43 -26.84 -8.88
N GLU A 46 2.06 -26.19 -7.77
CA GLU A 46 0.95 -26.63 -6.92
C GLU A 46 -0.40 -26.35 -7.60
N ILE A 47 -0.51 -25.24 -8.34
CA ILE A 47 -1.69 -24.94 -9.15
C ILE A 47 -1.80 -25.92 -10.32
N GLU A 48 -0.69 -26.21 -11.00
CA GLU A 48 -0.65 -27.14 -12.13
C GLU A 48 -1.00 -28.57 -11.70
N GLU A 49 -0.51 -29.02 -10.54
CA GLU A 49 -0.84 -30.32 -9.96
C GLU A 49 -2.33 -30.43 -9.59
N LYS A 50 -2.91 -29.36 -9.04
CA LYS A 50 -4.33 -29.34 -8.65
C LYS A 50 -5.29 -29.07 -9.82
N GLY A 51 -4.79 -28.58 -10.96
CA GLY A 51 -5.57 -28.30 -12.16
C GLY A 51 -6.79 -27.40 -11.88
N ALA A 52 -7.95 -27.76 -12.42
CA ALA A 52 -9.19 -26.99 -12.26
C ALA A 52 -9.72 -26.91 -10.81
N ALA A 53 -9.17 -27.71 -9.88
CA ALA A 53 -9.50 -27.66 -8.46
C ALA A 53 -8.56 -26.73 -7.66
N ALA A 54 -7.57 -26.12 -8.31
CA ALA A 54 -6.70 -25.14 -7.68
C ALA A 54 -7.51 -23.92 -7.22
N VAL A 55 -7.23 -23.45 -6.01
CA VAL A 55 -7.77 -22.20 -5.46
C VAL A 55 -6.62 -21.23 -5.34
N GLY A 56 -6.72 -20.09 -6.02
CA GLY A 56 -5.70 -19.03 -5.97
C GLY A 56 -5.04 -18.73 -7.32
N ALA A 57 -4.11 -17.77 -7.29
CA ALA A 57 -3.34 -17.33 -8.46
C ALA A 57 -1.90 -17.85 -8.42
N LYS A 58 -1.28 -17.98 -9.61
CA LYS A 58 0.12 -18.40 -9.73
C LYS A 58 1.05 -17.32 -9.20
N ALA A 59 2.09 -17.73 -8.48
CA ALA A 59 3.11 -16.81 -7.97
C ALA A 59 3.81 -16.06 -9.10
N SER A 60 4.05 -16.72 -10.25
CA SER A 60 4.66 -16.06 -11.41
C SER A 60 3.78 -14.97 -12.04
N GLU A 61 2.46 -15.15 -12.02
CA GLU A 61 1.50 -14.15 -12.51
C GLU A 61 1.41 -12.99 -11.53
N PHE A 62 1.29 -13.29 -10.23
CA PHE A 62 1.24 -12.28 -9.19
C PHE A 62 2.53 -11.44 -9.09
N ALA A 63 3.70 -12.00 -9.43
CA ALA A 63 4.96 -11.27 -9.45
C ALA A 63 4.92 -9.99 -10.31
N ARG A 64 4.09 -9.97 -11.37
CA ARG A 64 3.89 -8.79 -12.23
C ARG A 64 3.36 -7.57 -11.47
N VAL A 65 2.57 -7.79 -10.41
CA VAL A 65 2.11 -6.70 -9.53
C VAL A 65 3.30 -5.99 -8.89
N TYR A 66 4.28 -6.75 -8.39
CA TYR A 66 5.49 -6.16 -7.82
C TYR A 66 6.33 -5.45 -8.87
N GLU A 67 6.48 -6.03 -10.06
CA GLU A 67 7.22 -5.40 -11.16
C GLU A 67 6.62 -4.05 -11.53
N GLU A 68 5.28 -3.96 -11.64
CA GLU A 68 4.61 -2.71 -11.96
C GLU A 68 4.69 -1.68 -10.82
N ILE A 69 4.56 -2.10 -9.56
CA ILE A 69 4.77 -1.20 -8.39
C ILE A 69 6.21 -0.66 -8.37
N LEU A 70 7.20 -1.48 -8.72
CA LEU A 70 8.60 -1.06 -8.76
C LEU A 70 8.87 -0.12 -9.94
N ARG A 71 8.31 -0.41 -11.12
CA ARG A 71 8.43 0.40 -12.34
C ARG A 71 7.77 1.78 -12.19
N ARG A 72 6.62 1.86 -11.54
CA ARG A 72 5.82 3.08 -11.38
C ARG A 72 6.21 3.85 -10.12
N GLU A 73 7.05 4.86 -10.27
CA GLU A 73 7.51 5.72 -9.17
C GLU A 73 6.39 6.56 -8.55
N ASP A 74 5.32 6.81 -9.30
CA ASP A 74 4.11 7.51 -8.84
C ASP A 74 3.32 6.71 -7.78
N ILE A 75 3.48 5.38 -7.73
CA ILE A 75 2.81 4.54 -6.73
C ILE A 75 3.56 4.65 -5.41
N ARG A 76 3.02 5.49 -4.52
CA ARG A 76 3.52 5.70 -3.16
C ARG A 76 2.34 5.92 -2.23
N ALA A 77 2.47 5.42 -1.01
CA ALA A 77 1.47 5.64 0.03
C ALA A 77 0.09 5.14 -0.38
N SER A 78 0.04 4.04 -1.14
CA SER A 78 -1.17 3.51 -1.72
C SER A 78 -1.51 2.13 -1.20
N ARG A 79 -2.80 1.81 -1.24
CA ARG A 79 -3.32 0.45 -1.20
C ARG A 79 -3.55 -0.01 -2.64
N ILE A 80 -2.99 -1.17 -2.99
CA ILE A 80 -3.23 -1.85 -4.26
C ILE A 80 -4.12 -3.06 -3.97
N SER A 81 -5.33 -3.06 -4.52
CA SER A 81 -6.27 -4.17 -4.35
C SER A 81 -6.13 -5.16 -5.50
N VAL A 82 -5.90 -6.43 -5.18
CA VAL A 82 -5.77 -7.52 -6.16
C VAL A 82 -6.80 -8.60 -5.80
N ALA A 83 -7.96 -8.54 -6.45
CA ALA A 83 -9.04 -9.47 -6.21
C ALA A 83 -9.08 -10.60 -7.26
N ASP A 84 -8.78 -10.26 -8.51
CA ASP A 84 -8.82 -11.18 -9.65
C ASP A 84 -7.67 -10.92 -10.63
N ASP A 85 -7.57 -11.74 -11.68
CA ASP A 85 -6.47 -11.67 -12.65
C ASP A 85 -6.48 -10.37 -13.47
N ASN A 86 -7.62 -9.69 -13.62
CA ASN A 86 -7.66 -8.39 -14.30
C ASN A 86 -6.94 -7.33 -13.46
N ASP A 87 -7.00 -7.43 -12.13
CA ASP A 87 -6.31 -6.50 -11.23
C ASP A 87 -4.79 -6.65 -11.28
N ILE A 88 -4.29 -7.79 -11.78
CA ILE A 88 -2.87 -8.00 -12.05
C ILE A 88 -2.45 -7.21 -13.31
N SER A 89 -3.34 -7.10 -14.30
CA SER A 89 -3.08 -6.33 -15.52
C SER A 89 -3.30 -4.82 -15.35
N GLU A 90 -4.30 -4.43 -14.55
CA GLU A 90 -4.65 -3.05 -14.27
C GLU A 90 -4.76 -2.84 -12.76
N LEU A 91 -3.69 -2.33 -12.15
CA LEU A 91 -3.62 -2.16 -10.70
C LEU A 91 -4.71 -1.20 -10.20
N ARG A 92 -5.58 -1.69 -9.30
CA ARG A 92 -6.54 -0.86 -8.56
C ARG A 92 -5.84 -0.15 -7.41
N ILE A 93 -5.57 1.14 -7.59
CA ILE A 93 -4.77 1.95 -6.66
C ILE A 93 -5.66 2.94 -5.91
N GLU A 94 -5.55 2.94 -4.59
CA GLU A 94 -6.23 3.88 -3.70
C GLU A 94 -5.20 4.55 -2.78
N GLU A 95 -5.38 5.84 -2.45
CA GLU A 95 -4.54 6.46 -1.43
C GLU A 95 -4.79 5.80 -0.07
N LYS A 96 -3.70 5.40 0.59
CA LYS A 96 -3.76 4.75 1.92
C LYS A 96 -4.00 5.77 3.03
N LEU A 97 -3.46 6.97 2.86
CA LEU A 97 -3.59 8.05 3.83
C LEU A 97 -4.88 8.84 3.58
N PRO A 98 -5.52 9.35 4.63
CA PRO A 98 -6.70 10.20 4.46
C PRO A 98 -6.33 11.51 3.78
N SER A 99 -7.28 12.14 3.10
CA SER A 99 -7.11 13.52 2.65
C SER A 99 -7.08 14.46 3.86
N SER A 100 -6.05 15.29 3.96
CA SER A 100 -5.99 16.36 4.96
C SER A 100 -5.09 17.48 4.48
N LYS A 101 -5.43 18.71 4.87
CA LYS A 101 -4.60 19.89 4.56
C LYS A 101 -3.16 19.74 5.05
N TYR A 102 -2.94 19.06 6.18
CA TYR A 102 -1.59 18.77 6.67
C TYR A 102 -0.82 17.87 5.71
N LEU A 103 -1.42 16.76 5.28
CA LEU A 103 -0.79 15.83 4.35
C LEU A 103 -0.51 16.47 3.00
N ASP A 104 -1.42 17.31 2.50
CA ASP A 104 -1.21 18.06 1.27
C ASP A 104 0.02 18.96 1.36
N LEU A 105 0.23 19.61 2.52
CA LEU A 105 1.43 20.41 2.78
C LEU A 105 2.70 19.57 2.94
N VAL A 106 2.60 18.42 3.61
CA VAL A 106 3.74 17.51 3.82
C VAL A 106 4.21 16.85 2.53
N LYS A 107 3.30 16.61 1.58
CA LYS A 107 3.59 16.07 0.25
C LYS A 107 4.28 17.08 -0.68
N LYS A 108 4.18 18.39 -0.42
CA LYS A 108 4.89 19.41 -1.22
C LYS A 108 6.39 19.33 -0.98
N ASP A 109 7.16 19.54 -2.04
CA ASP A 109 8.59 19.75 -1.93
C ASP A 109 8.89 21.05 -1.16
N GLU A 110 9.99 21.07 -0.42
CA GLU A 110 10.36 22.22 0.43
C GLU A 110 10.53 23.52 -0.38
N LYS A 111 10.91 23.38 -1.66
CA LYS A 111 11.05 24.47 -2.61
C LYS A 111 9.72 25.10 -3.03
N ASP A 112 8.63 24.34 -2.93
CA ASP A 112 7.29 24.73 -3.33
C ASP A 112 6.45 25.25 -2.15
N LEU A 113 7.02 25.22 -0.94
CA LEU A 113 6.38 25.75 0.26
C LEU A 113 6.44 27.27 0.29
N THR A 114 5.27 27.90 0.38
CA THR A 114 5.16 29.33 0.68
C THR A 114 5.46 29.63 2.15
N ASP A 115 5.71 30.88 2.49
CA ASP A 115 5.90 31.27 3.91
C ASP A 115 4.64 31.01 4.75
N ALA A 116 3.46 31.10 4.14
CA ALA A 116 2.21 30.71 4.78
C ALA A 116 2.12 29.21 5.05
N ASP A 117 2.59 28.37 4.11
CA ASP A 117 2.65 26.92 4.27
C ASP A 117 3.61 26.52 5.40
N ARG A 118 4.79 27.15 5.47
CA ARG A 118 5.78 26.93 6.55
C ARG A 118 5.22 27.31 7.91
N ARG A 119 4.50 28.44 7.99
CA ARG A 119 3.83 28.87 9.22
C ARG A 119 2.77 27.86 9.66
N ALA A 120 1.91 27.43 8.74
CA ALA A 120 0.90 26.42 9.03
C ALA A 120 1.53 25.10 9.52
N LEU A 121 2.61 24.62 8.88
CA LEU A 121 3.34 23.44 9.33
C LEU A 121 3.92 23.62 10.75
N SER A 122 4.46 24.79 11.06
CA SER A 122 5.01 25.09 12.40
C SER A 122 3.93 25.12 13.49
N GLU A 123 2.76 25.69 13.19
CA GLU A 123 1.62 25.74 14.11
C GLU A 123 1.09 24.32 14.36
N ILE A 124 1.00 23.51 13.31
CA ILE A 124 0.58 22.10 13.43
C ILE A 124 1.60 21.29 14.24
N ALA A 125 2.89 21.45 13.97
CA ALA A 125 3.94 20.76 14.72
C ALA A 125 3.91 21.12 16.22
N ALA A 126 3.66 22.39 16.56
CA ALA A 126 3.54 22.83 17.94
C ALA A 126 2.37 22.16 18.68
N VAL A 127 1.24 21.93 18.01
CA VAL A 127 0.07 21.23 18.58
C VAL A 127 0.37 19.76 18.85
N PHE A 128 1.16 19.09 18.01
CA PHE A 128 1.52 17.68 18.17
C PHE A 128 2.72 17.43 19.10
N SER A 129 3.40 18.49 19.53
CA SER A 129 4.52 18.42 20.49
C SER A 129 4.11 18.59 21.96
N LEU A 130 2.80 18.70 22.24
CA LEU A 130 2.20 18.76 23.59
C LEU A 130 1.78 17.36 24.07
#